data_AF-A0A7C5M3E2-F1
#
_entry.id   AF-A0A7C5M3E2-F1
#
_cell.length_a   1.000
_cell.length_b   1.000
_cell.length_c   1.000
_cell.angle_alpha   90.00
_cell.angle_beta   90.00
_cell.angle_gamma   90.00
#
_symmetry.space_group_name_H-M   'P 1'
#
loop_
_entity.id
_entity.type
_entity.pdbx_description
1 polymer ?
#
loop_
_entity_poly.entity_id
_entity_poly.type
_entity_poly.pdbx_seq_one_letter_code
_entity_poly.pdbx_strand_id
1 'polypeptide(L)'
;MMDLGRYDDVRARTSSLIYEDAPYGDLARELSAHADLKTDRIDEAKTKLKYLVNVPGVLPGVKDRARQAIMLLNADSTVDKKEEAQEIPAPQPERPAQPDESGAQKE
;
A
#
# COMPACT_ATOMS: atom_id res chain seq x y z
N MET A 1 -3.11 15.90 -20.15
CA MET A 1 -2.07 14.91 -20.56
C MET A 1 -2.15 13.66 -19.69
N MET A 2 -2.20 13.81 -18.36
CA MET A 2 -2.57 12.72 -17.45
C MET A 2 -3.88 12.05 -17.85
N ASP A 3 -4.94 12.84 -18.08
CA ASP A 3 -6.26 12.32 -18.48
C ASP A 3 -6.29 11.69 -19.89
N LEU A 4 -5.26 11.99 -20.69
CA LEU A 4 -5.10 11.45 -22.05
C LEU A 4 -4.22 10.19 -22.05
N GLY A 5 -3.78 9.70 -20.88
CA GLY A 5 -2.88 8.56 -20.77
C GLY A 5 -1.45 8.80 -21.29
N ARG A 6 -1.08 10.06 -21.58
CA ARG A 6 0.22 10.43 -22.17
C ARG A 6 1.28 10.62 -21.09
N TYR A 7 1.51 9.58 -20.28
CA TYR A 7 2.36 9.65 -19.09
C TYR A 7 3.85 9.88 -19.41
N ASP A 8 4.36 9.34 -20.52
CA ASP A 8 5.72 9.62 -20.97
C ASP A 8 5.92 11.10 -21.32
N ASP A 9 4.93 11.73 -21.95
CA ASP A 9 5.00 13.16 -22.26
C ASP A 9 4.93 14.01 -20.99
N VAL A 10 4.14 13.59 -20.00
CA VAL A 10 4.10 14.24 -18.69
C VAL A 10 5.48 14.20 -18.04
N ARG A 11 6.14 13.03 -18.03
CA ARG A 11 7.52 12.90 -17.53
C ARG A 11 8.51 13.78 -18.29
N ALA A 12 8.48 13.72 -19.62
CA ALA A 12 9.41 14.47 -20.46
C ALA A 12 9.27 15.99 -20.27
N ARG A 13 8.05 16.48 -20.05
CA ARG A 13 7.80 17.91 -19.81
C ARG A 13 8.15 18.31 -18.37
N THR A 14 7.81 17.49 -17.40
CA THR A 14 8.10 17.79 -15.99
C THR A 14 9.59 17.72 -15.67
N SER A 15 10.38 16.89 -16.37
CA SER A 15 11.83 16.79 -16.12
C SER A 15 12.56 18.12 -16.26
N SER A 16 12.18 18.95 -17.24
CA SER A 16 12.75 20.29 -17.45
C SER A 16 12.41 21.31 -16.35
N LEU A 17 11.43 20.99 -15.50
CA LEU A 17 10.95 21.85 -14.42
C LEU A 17 11.43 21.38 -13.04
N ILE A 18 12.13 20.25 -12.96
CA ILE A 18 12.64 19.68 -11.71
C ILE A 18 14.12 20.01 -11.59
N TYR A 19 14.41 21.28 -11.28
CA TYR A 19 15.74 21.76 -10.94
C TYR A 19 15.67 22.64 -9.68
N GLU A 20 16.84 22.98 -9.13
CA GLU A 20 16.92 23.81 -7.93
C GLU A 20 16.34 25.21 -8.17
N ASP A 21 15.56 25.73 -7.23
CA ASP A 21 14.85 27.02 -7.34
C ASP A 21 13.87 27.16 -8.52
N ALA A 22 13.52 26.05 -9.18
CA ALA A 22 12.56 26.07 -10.26
C ALA A 22 11.18 26.54 -9.77
N PRO A 23 10.54 27.49 -10.47
CA PRO A 23 9.15 27.82 -10.17
C PRO A 23 8.30 26.56 -10.39
N TYR A 24 7.54 26.18 -9.37
CA TYR A 24 6.68 24.98 -9.36
C TYR A 24 7.42 23.63 -9.42
N GLY A 25 8.73 23.57 -9.10
CA GLY A 25 9.50 22.32 -9.14
C GLY A 25 8.91 21.20 -8.28
N ASP A 26 8.30 21.54 -7.14
CA ASP A 26 7.58 20.59 -6.28
C ASP A 26 6.38 19.96 -6.98
N LEU A 27 5.54 20.78 -7.62
CA LEU A 27 4.37 20.34 -8.37
C LEU A 27 4.78 19.50 -9.59
N ALA A 28 5.85 19.90 -10.27
CA ALA A 28 6.38 19.12 -11.39
C ALA A 28 6.86 17.74 -10.93
N ARG A 29 7.57 17.65 -9.80
CA ARG A 29 8.02 16.39 -9.21
C ARG A 29 6.84 15.52 -8.76
N GLU A 30 5.81 16.11 -8.16
CA GLU A 30 4.58 15.40 -7.77
C GLU A 30 3.86 14.83 -9.00
N LEU A 31 3.67 15.65 -10.04
CA LEU A 31 3.02 15.23 -11.27
C LEU A 31 3.80 14.11 -11.98
N SER A 32 5.14 14.20 -12.00
CA SER A 32 6.03 13.17 -12.51
C SER A 32 5.87 11.85 -11.72
N ALA A 33 5.79 11.93 -10.39
CA ALA A 33 5.55 10.76 -9.55
C ALA A 33 4.21 10.08 -9.86
N HIS A 34 3.14 10.85 -10.07
CA HIS A 34 1.84 10.28 -10.46
C HIS A 34 1.86 9.66 -11.86
N ALA A 35 2.63 10.21 -12.80
CA ALA A 35 2.82 9.60 -14.11
C ALA A 35 3.54 8.24 -13.99
N ASP A 36 4.53 8.13 -13.11
CA ASP A 36 5.23 6.87 -12.83
C ASP A 36 4.31 5.81 -12.24
N LEU A 37 3.43 6.19 -11.29
CA LEU A 37 2.42 5.29 -10.74
C LEU A 37 1.49 4.74 -11.82
N LYS A 38 1.15 5.54 -12.82
CA LYS A 38 0.26 5.12 -13.91
C LYS A 38 0.93 4.22 -14.95
N THR A 39 2.26 4.14 -14.96
CA THR A 39 3.02 3.27 -15.86
C THR A 39 3.81 2.20 -15.10
N ASP A 40 3.36 1.83 -13.90
CA ASP A 40 3.94 0.77 -13.07
C ASP A 40 5.41 0.96 -12.69
N ARG A 41 5.88 2.22 -12.68
CA ARG A 41 7.25 2.58 -12.26
C ARG A 41 7.26 2.94 -10.77
N ILE A 42 6.88 1.97 -9.95
CA ILE A 42 6.57 2.19 -8.54
C ILE A 42 7.78 2.71 -7.74
N ASP A 43 8.99 2.21 -8.00
CA ASP A 43 10.20 2.63 -7.29
C ASP A 43 10.59 4.10 -7.58
N GLU A 44 10.40 4.52 -8.83
CA GLU A 44 10.65 5.89 -9.28
C GLU A 44 9.64 6.84 -8.65
N ALA A 45 8.36 6.44 -8.60
CA ALA A 45 7.32 7.17 -7.90
C ALA A 45 7.62 7.29 -6.41
N LYS A 46 7.96 6.19 -5.73
CA LYS A 46 8.32 6.17 -4.30
C LYS A 46 9.48 7.12 -4.00
N THR A 47 10.50 7.13 -4.85
CA THR A 47 11.67 8.01 -4.70
C THR A 47 11.25 9.48 -4.77
N LYS A 48 10.48 9.86 -5.78
CA LYS A 48 10.00 11.25 -5.95
C LYS A 48 9.08 11.68 -4.80
N LEU A 49 8.17 10.81 -4.36
CA LEU A 49 7.28 11.11 -3.23
C LEU A 49 8.05 11.24 -1.91
N LYS A 50 9.01 10.34 -1.64
CA LYS A 50 9.86 10.42 -0.45
C LYS A 50 10.67 11.72 -0.40
N TYR A 51 11.16 12.19 -1.55
CA TYR A 51 11.80 13.50 -1.63
C TYR A 51 10.86 14.61 -1.14
N LEU A 52 9.64 14.67 -1.69
CA LEU A 52 8.65 15.70 -1.36
C LEU A 52 8.25 15.70 0.12
N VAL A 53 8.27 14.55 0.78
CA VAL A 53 7.95 14.44 2.21
C VAL A 53 9.10 14.89 3.11
N ASN A 54 10.35 14.69 2.70
CA ASN A 54 11.50 14.88 3.58
C ASN A 54 12.22 16.22 3.38
N VAL A 55 12.12 16.82 2.19
CA VAL A 55 12.87 18.05 1.88
C VAL A 55 12.23 19.28 2.55
N PRO A 56 13.02 20.13 3.23
CA PRO A 56 12.57 21.42 3.72
C PRO A 56 12.15 22.35 2.57
N GLY A 57 11.19 23.25 2.83
CA GLY A 57 10.77 24.25 1.83
C GLY A 57 9.76 23.76 0.79
N VAL A 58 9.46 22.46 0.75
CA VAL A 58 8.40 21.92 -0.11
C VAL A 58 7.04 22.53 0.25
N LEU A 59 6.27 22.92 -0.76
CA LEU A 59 4.92 23.48 -0.58
C LEU A 59 4.05 22.58 0.33
N PRO A 60 3.37 23.12 1.36
CA PRO A 60 2.64 22.31 2.35
C PRO A 60 1.63 21.33 1.72
N GLY A 61 0.82 21.80 0.76
CA GLY A 61 -0.17 20.96 0.09
C GLY A 61 0.44 19.84 -0.76
N VAL A 62 1.63 20.06 -1.36
CA VAL A 62 2.36 19.01 -2.10
C VAL A 62 2.90 17.97 -1.12
N LYS A 63 3.46 18.43 0.00
CA LYS A 63 3.98 17.56 1.06
C LYS A 63 2.90 16.63 1.62
N ASP A 64 1.71 17.15 1.89
CA ASP A 64 0.61 16.38 2.44
C ASP A 64 0.06 15.35 1.46
N ARG A 65 -0.11 15.71 0.18
CA ARG A 65 -0.50 14.75 -0.86
C ARG A 65 0.56 13.68 -1.09
N ALA A 66 1.84 14.04 -1.03
CA ALA A 66 2.92 13.07 -1.14
C ALA A 66 2.92 12.05 0.02
N ARG A 67 2.64 12.50 1.26
CA ARG A 67 2.46 11.60 2.41
C ARG A 67 1.29 10.64 2.20
N GLN A 68 0.14 11.16 1.77
CA GLN A 68 -1.05 10.35 1.49
C GLN A 68 -0.77 9.30 0.41
N ALA A 69 -0.08 9.66 -0.67
CA ALA A 69 0.30 8.73 -1.74
C ALA A 69 1.23 7.61 -1.23
N ILE A 70 2.22 7.94 -0.38
CA ILE A 70 3.10 6.92 0.24
C ILE A 70 2.30 5.98 1.15
N MET A 71 1.37 6.51 1.96
CA MET A 71 0.53 5.68 2.83
C MET A 71 -0.28 4.66 2.02
N LEU A 72 -0.86 5.07 0.90
CA LEU A 72 -1.62 4.19 0.00
C LEU A 72 -0.73 3.14 -0.66
N LEU A 73 0.46 3.52 -1.14
CA LEU A 73 1.42 2.59 -1.74
C LEU A 73 1.89 1.50 -0.76
N ASN A 74 2.09 1.86 0.51
CA ASN A 74 2.49 0.91 1.53
C ASN A 74 1.32 0.01 1.95
N ALA A 75 0.08 0.49 1.90
CA ALA A 75 -1.10 -0.33 2.16
C ALA A 75 -1.22 -1.46 1.11
N ASP A 76 -1.07 -1.16 -0.18
CA ASP A 76 -1.07 -2.17 -1.25
C ASP A 76 0.04 -3.23 -1.07
N SER A 77 1.19 -2.83 -0.51
CA SER A 77 2.33 -3.73 -0.30
C SER A 77 2.08 -4.78 0.79
N THR A 78 1.02 -4.65 1.60
CA THR A 78 0.68 -5.61 2.67
C THR A 78 -0.25 -6.74 2.21
N VAL A 79 -0.67 -6.76 0.95
CA VAL A 79 -1.70 -7.69 0.44
C VAL A 79 -1.10 -8.91 -0.29
N ASP A 80 0.22 -9.03 -0.40
CA ASP A 80 0.83 -10.25 -0.94
C ASP A 80 0.84 -11.40 0.07
N LYS A 81 0.20 -12.48 -0.36
CA LYS A 81 -0.45 -13.53 0.41
C LYS A 81 0.39 -14.81 0.42
N LYS A 82 0.64 -15.37 1.60
CA LYS A 82 0.63 -16.82 1.88
C LYS A 82 0.45 -17.03 3.39
N GLU A 83 -0.73 -16.66 3.89
CA GLU A 83 -1.21 -17.32 5.09
C GLU A 83 -1.84 -18.63 4.59
N GLU A 84 -1.06 -19.70 4.62
CA GLU A 84 -1.64 -21.04 4.65
C GLU A 84 -2.65 -21.01 5.79
N ALA A 85 -3.94 -21.04 5.45
CA ALA A 85 -4.97 -21.22 6.43
C ALA A 85 -4.65 -22.52 7.17
N GLN A 86 -4.08 -22.39 8.38
CA GLN A 86 -4.02 -23.51 9.30
C GLN A 86 -5.47 -23.90 9.53
N GLU A 87 -5.86 -25.07 9.02
CA GLU A 87 -7.13 -25.68 9.36
C GLU A 87 -7.17 -25.79 10.89
N ILE A 88 -7.95 -24.91 11.52
CA ILE A 88 -8.24 -25.02 12.93
C ILE A 88 -9.04 -26.33 13.05
N PRO A 89 -8.51 -27.37 13.72
CA PRO A 89 -9.26 -28.62 13.83
C PRO A 89 -10.59 -28.31 14.49
N ALA A 90 -11.69 -28.70 13.84
CA ALA A 90 -13.02 -28.50 14.36
C ALA A 90 -13.11 -29.08 15.78
N PRO A 91 -13.67 -28.35 16.76
CA PRO A 91 -13.87 -28.89 18.10
C PRO A 91 -14.70 -30.17 17.99
N GLN A 92 -14.17 -31.27 18.51
CA GLN A 92 -14.89 -32.54 18.52
C GLN A 92 -16.14 -32.38 19.40
N PRO A 93 -17.30 -32.92 18.98
CA PRO A 93 -18.47 -32.94 19.85
C PRO A 93 -18.13 -33.70 21.12
N GLU A 94 -18.36 -33.07 22.27
CA GLU A 94 -18.24 -33.73 23.58
C GLU A 94 -19.11 -34.98 23.56
N ARG A 95 -18.47 -36.14 23.65
CA ARG A 95 -19.18 -37.41 23.80
C ARG A 95 -19.84 -37.36 25.19
N PRO A 96 -21.18 -37.45 25.30
CA PRO A 96 -21.84 -37.46 26.59
C PRO A 96 -21.25 -38.59 27.44
N ALA A 97 -20.88 -38.28 28.67
CA ALA A 97 -20.48 -39.29 29.64
C ALA A 97 -21.59 -40.33 29.73
N GLN A 98 -21.30 -41.57 29.33
CA GLN A 98 -22.20 -42.67 29.61
C GLN A 98 -22.28 -42.81 31.14
N PRO A 99 -23.48 -42.80 31.74
CA PRO A 99 -23.62 -43.13 33.14
C PRO A 99 -23.16 -44.59 33.36
N ASP A 100 -22.35 -44.80 34.39
CA ASP A 100 -21.94 -46.13 34.86
C ASP A 100 -23.19 -46.95 35.22
N GLU A 101 -23.62 -47.83 34.32
CA GLU A 101 -24.51 -48.94 34.69
C GLU A 101 -23.66 -50.10 35.24
N SER A 102 -23.09 -49.89 36.43
CA SER A 102 -22.53 -50.97 37.25
C SER A 102 -23.26 -51.01 38.59
N GLY A 103 -24.39 -51.71 38.60
CA GLY A 103 -25.04 -52.11 39.84
C GLY A 103 -26.48 -52.58 39.67
N ALA A 104 -26.68 -53.84 39.28
CA ALA A 104 -27.64 -54.76 39.92
C ALA A 104 -27.90 -56.00 39.06
N GLN A 105 -27.48 -57.17 39.57
CA GLN A 105 -28.04 -58.53 39.43
C GLN A 105 -26.89 -59.47 39.84
N LYS A 106 -26.94 -60.42 40.76
CA LYS A 106 -27.89 -61.15 41.62
C LYS A 106 -26.95 -61.81 42.66
N GLU A 107 -27.28 -62.12 43.90
CA GLU A 107 -28.27 -63.07 44.44
C GLU A 107 -28.06 -63.09 45.97
#